data_AF-A0A395MW41-F1
#
_entry.id   AF-A0A395MW41-F1
#
_cell.length_a   1.000
_cell.length_b   1.000
_cell.length_c   1.000
_cell.angle_alpha   90.00
_cell.angle_beta   90.00
_cell.angle_gamma   90.00
#
_symmetry.space_group_name_H-M   'P 1'
#
loop_
_entity.id
_entity.type
_entity.pdbx_description
1 polymer ?
#
loop_
_entity_poly.entity_id
_entity_poly.type
_entity_poly.pdbx_seq_one_letter_code
_entity_poly.pdbx_strand_id
1 'polypeptide(L)'
;MPTPSCIDLEQMTAALEWQWDGSARSLAIPDPSNTAIRFTIRLDTESSNRAVFEVMVPIKFKDQGSASAIYLRISPLFVSSFDFTTQTDPSDALKTTFNCSTTCLNFQLDKPIAVLVPNYVKEPVTAARVRSGKILDSLRELSQVTALRIYIRDALLSLDQLVSIRDCISQRKLEPFSGPDYDISRMYSGGGAKATVLAPPVPPSYEKAASLAPPVPPPYERKRSRQDSDPPPNNLSVIWNKLRKLESMMAGAQEPTAGTAKLQPELQDQVEKASSMDQTDLAQKLSAENAQLRDQVMRLENKMLALEEKYESLEKKHENLEKKHESLERDMLGLQETQNNADEQEEATIIAMQDDIKALGDRTDYIERGKDDEDFAKKIKYDIFHELAARVACG
;
A
#
# COMPACT_ATOMS: atom_id res chain seq x y z
N MET A 1 19.31 -33.69 16.06
CA MET A 1 20.05 -32.99 14.99
C MET A 1 19.59 -31.55 15.03
N PRO A 2 20.46 -30.54 15.23
CA PRO A 2 20.04 -29.16 15.05
C PRO A 2 19.74 -28.98 13.55
N THR A 3 18.52 -28.60 13.23
CA THR A 3 18.13 -28.19 11.89
C THR A 3 18.89 -26.91 11.53
N PRO A 4 19.38 -26.76 10.29
CA PRO A 4 20.07 -25.55 9.88
C PRO A 4 19.10 -24.37 9.92
N SER A 5 19.26 -23.45 10.89
CA SER A 5 18.35 -22.32 11.12
C SER A 5 18.81 -21.05 10.41
N CYS A 6 19.17 -21.15 9.13
CA CYS A 6 19.29 -19.97 8.28
C CYS A 6 17.89 -19.51 7.89
N ILE A 7 17.56 -18.25 8.20
CA ILE A 7 16.29 -17.62 7.81
C ILE A 7 16.62 -16.59 6.75
N ASP A 8 15.98 -16.71 5.60
CA ASP A 8 16.12 -15.75 4.51
C ASP A 8 14.74 -15.47 3.91
N LEU A 9 14.07 -14.44 4.42
CA LEU A 9 12.81 -13.95 3.89
C LEU A 9 12.97 -12.51 3.46
N GLU A 10 12.99 -12.31 2.15
CA GLU A 10 13.12 -10.99 1.55
C GLU A 10 11.78 -10.43 1.11
N GLN A 11 11.54 -9.16 1.41
CA GLN A 11 10.51 -8.34 0.79
C GLN A 11 9.05 -8.85 0.94
N MET A 12 8.72 -9.50 2.05
CA MET A 12 7.34 -9.92 2.33
C MET A 12 6.46 -8.72 2.71
N THR A 13 5.17 -8.77 2.34
CA THR A 13 4.20 -7.72 2.74
C THR A 13 4.13 -7.59 4.25
N ALA A 14 4.23 -6.37 4.75
CA ALA A 14 4.21 -6.06 6.17
C ALA A 14 3.32 -4.86 6.50
N ALA A 15 2.93 -4.77 7.76
CA ALA A 15 2.36 -3.56 8.35
C ALA A 15 2.99 -3.32 9.72
N LEU A 16 2.98 -2.07 10.17
CA LEU A 16 3.58 -1.68 11.44
C LEU A 16 2.54 -1.15 12.41
N GLU A 17 2.71 -1.42 13.70
CA GLU A 17 1.98 -0.75 14.77
C GLU A 17 2.96 -0.32 15.89
N TRP A 18 2.68 0.81 16.51
CA TRP A 18 3.43 1.32 17.65
C TRP A 18 2.52 2.13 18.58
N GLN A 19 3.03 2.51 19.75
CA GLN A 19 2.34 3.42 20.65
C GLN A 19 2.97 4.80 20.58
N TRP A 20 2.14 5.84 20.46
CA TRP A 20 2.56 7.24 20.45
C TRP A 20 1.57 8.07 21.27
N ASP A 21 2.05 8.84 22.24
CA ASP A 21 1.22 9.66 23.13
C ASP A 21 0.02 8.91 23.75
N GLY A 22 0.24 7.67 24.18
CA GLY A 22 -0.80 6.81 24.78
C GLY A 22 -1.82 6.23 23.79
N SER A 23 -1.68 6.50 22.49
CA SER A 23 -2.55 5.97 21.44
C SER A 23 -1.83 4.95 20.56
N ALA A 24 -2.54 3.90 20.15
CA ALA A 24 -2.01 2.96 19.15
C ALA A 24 -2.04 3.61 17.76
N ARG A 25 -0.91 3.56 17.07
CA ARG A 25 -0.73 4.02 15.69
C ARG A 25 -0.41 2.83 14.80
N SER A 26 -0.82 2.91 13.55
CA SER A 26 -0.63 1.84 12.57
C SER A 26 -0.24 2.41 11.20
N LEU A 27 0.68 1.75 10.52
CA LEU A 27 1.08 2.04 9.16
C LEU A 27 0.91 0.78 8.30
N ALA A 28 -0.22 0.72 7.59
CA ALA A 28 -0.57 -0.40 6.72
C ALA A 28 -0.78 0.02 5.25
N ILE A 29 -1.07 1.31 5.01
CA ILE A 29 -1.42 1.86 3.70
C ILE A 29 -0.21 2.64 3.12
N PRO A 30 0.40 2.15 2.03
CA PRO A 30 1.54 2.80 1.38
C PRO A 30 1.13 3.89 0.38
N ASP A 31 2.11 4.69 -0.08
CA ASP A 31 1.97 5.59 -1.22
C ASP A 31 3.17 5.44 -2.18
N PRO A 32 2.98 4.93 -3.41
CA PRO A 32 1.72 4.65 -4.08
C PRO A 32 1.02 3.40 -3.55
N SER A 33 -0.32 3.38 -3.60
CA SER A 33 -1.15 2.28 -3.05
C SER A 33 -0.97 0.94 -3.77
N ASN A 34 -0.35 0.91 -4.95
CA ASN A 34 -0.05 -0.32 -5.69
C ASN A 34 1.25 -1.01 -5.24
N THR A 35 2.03 -0.38 -4.36
CA THR A 35 3.29 -0.94 -3.86
C THR A 35 3.15 -1.18 -2.36
N ALA A 36 3.21 -2.43 -1.91
CA ALA A 36 3.08 -2.76 -0.49
C ALA A 36 4.28 -2.29 0.35
N ILE A 37 4.06 -2.05 1.64
CA ILE A 37 5.13 -1.99 2.64
C ILE A 37 5.74 -3.39 2.74
N ARG A 38 7.06 -3.49 2.74
CA ARG A 38 7.76 -4.77 2.74
C ARG A 38 8.67 -4.91 3.95
N PHE A 39 8.80 -6.11 4.48
CA PHE A 39 9.73 -6.47 5.54
C PHE A 39 10.70 -7.54 5.04
N THR A 40 11.97 -7.39 5.40
CA THR A 40 13.05 -8.32 5.12
C THR A 40 13.65 -8.75 6.46
N ILE A 41 13.75 -10.06 6.65
CA ILE A 41 14.42 -10.68 7.79
C ILE A 41 15.42 -11.70 7.27
N ARG A 42 16.68 -11.51 7.66
CA ARG A 42 17.76 -12.46 7.40
C ARG A 42 18.46 -12.78 8.70
N LEU A 43 18.67 -14.07 8.96
CA LEU A 43 19.34 -14.58 10.13
C LEU A 43 20.26 -15.73 9.72
N ASP A 44 21.55 -15.57 9.96
CA ASP A 44 22.56 -16.62 9.80
C ASP A 44 23.16 -16.93 11.16
N THR A 45 22.64 -17.97 11.81
CA THR A 45 23.13 -18.46 13.10
C THR A 45 24.25 -19.48 12.99
N GLU A 46 24.52 -20.01 11.79
CA GLU A 46 25.47 -21.12 11.63
C GLU A 46 26.89 -20.62 11.44
N SER A 47 27.08 -19.61 10.59
CA SER A 47 28.42 -19.18 10.20
C SER A 47 28.92 -18.00 11.00
N SER A 48 28.03 -17.05 11.31
CA SER A 48 28.46 -15.70 11.68
C SER A 48 27.59 -15.00 12.71
N ASN A 49 26.48 -15.62 13.14
CA ASN A 49 25.46 -15.00 14.01
C ASN A 49 25.04 -13.61 13.51
N ARG A 50 24.78 -13.50 12.20
CA ARG A 50 24.44 -12.23 11.58
C ARG A 50 22.95 -12.09 11.39
N ALA A 51 22.43 -10.88 11.58
CA ALA A 51 21.02 -10.58 11.40
C ALA A 51 20.80 -9.24 10.69
N VAL A 52 19.76 -9.18 9.86
CA VAL A 52 19.22 -7.95 9.27
C VAL A 52 17.70 -7.98 9.41
N PHE A 53 17.17 -6.86 9.88
CA PHE A 53 15.75 -6.58 9.95
C PHE A 53 15.51 -5.23 9.29
N GLU A 54 14.76 -5.21 8.20
CA GLU A 54 14.58 -4.01 7.40
C GLU A 54 13.17 -3.88 6.86
N VAL A 55 12.57 -2.71 7.04
CA VAL A 55 11.24 -2.38 6.52
C VAL A 55 11.37 -1.35 5.42
N MET A 56 10.85 -1.67 4.23
CA MET A 56 10.74 -0.76 3.10
C MET A 56 9.35 -0.12 3.07
N VAL A 57 9.30 1.20 3.17
CA VAL A 57 8.07 1.99 3.12
C VAL A 57 8.04 2.82 1.83
N PRO A 58 7.16 2.49 0.86
CA PRO A 58 7.01 3.27 -0.37
C PRO A 58 6.57 4.72 -0.08
N ILE A 59 7.21 5.67 -0.75
CA ILE A 59 6.85 7.09 -0.66
C ILE A 59 7.20 7.86 -1.94
N LYS A 60 6.49 8.97 -2.20
CA LYS A 60 6.89 9.98 -3.19
C LYS A 60 7.51 11.22 -2.53
N PHE A 61 8.80 11.43 -2.78
CA PHE A 61 9.52 12.63 -2.32
C PHE A 61 9.23 13.83 -3.20
N LYS A 62 9.29 15.04 -2.64
CA LYS A 62 9.13 16.28 -3.41
C LYS A 62 10.27 16.51 -4.42
N ASP A 63 11.48 16.12 -4.06
CA ASP A 63 12.69 16.30 -4.89
C ASP A 63 12.71 15.40 -6.13
N GLN A 64 11.93 14.32 -6.15
CA GLN A 64 11.85 13.39 -7.27
C GLN A 64 10.43 12.86 -7.47
N GLY A 65 9.81 13.19 -8.60
CA GLY A 65 8.41 12.85 -8.88
C GLY A 65 8.10 11.35 -9.08
N SER A 66 9.13 10.51 -9.21
CA SER A 66 9.00 9.04 -9.26
C SER A 66 8.82 8.46 -7.85
N ALA A 67 8.06 7.37 -7.74
CA ALA A 67 7.96 6.63 -6.48
C ALA A 67 9.33 6.08 -6.07
N SER A 68 9.65 6.24 -4.80
CA SER A 68 10.85 5.72 -4.15
C SER A 68 10.43 5.05 -2.82
N ALA A 69 11.37 4.81 -1.92
CA ALA A 69 11.08 4.21 -0.62
C ALA A 69 11.97 4.80 0.48
N ILE A 70 11.47 4.77 1.71
CA ILE A 70 12.25 4.95 2.94
C ILE A 70 12.53 3.57 3.50
N TYR A 71 13.76 3.33 3.95
CA TYR A 71 14.12 2.09 4.63
C TYR A 71 14.26 2.35 6.12
N LEU A 72 13.59 1.54 6.93
CA LEU A 72 13.74 1.52 8.37
C LEU A 72 14.56 0.29 8.74
N ARG A 73 15.76 0.51 9.27
CA ARG A 73 16.69 -0.57 9.60
C ARG A 73 16.78 -0.74 11.10
N ILE A 74 16.44 -1.93 11.58
CA ILE A 74 16.56 -2.31 12.99
C ILE A 74 17.90 -3.01 13.14
N SER A 75 18.81 -2.41 13.90
CA SER A 75 20.09 -3.03 14.22
C SER A 75 19.87 -4.16 15.24
N PRO A 76 20.37 -5.38 15.00
CA PRO A 76 20.25 -6.47 15.98
C PRO A 76 20.89 -6.13 17.32
N LEU A 77 21.94 -5.31 17.31
CA LEU A 77 22.62 -4.84 18.52
C LEU A 77 21.74 -3.97 19.42
N PHE A 78 20.68 -3.38 18.86
CA PHE A 78 19.78 -2.50 19.59
C PHE A 78 18.50 -3.21 20.00
N VAL A 79 18.30 -4.49 19.66
CA VAL A 79 17.10 -5.22 20.07
C VAL A 79 17.30 -5.74 21.50
N SER A 80 16.54 -5.19 22.44
CA SER A 80 16.60 -5.57 23.85
C SER A 80 15.80 -6.84 24.13
N SER A 81 14.66 -6.99 23.46
CA SER A 81 13.82 -8.20 23.54
C SER A 81 13.00 -8.37 22.26
N PHE A 82 12.65 -9.62 21.99
CA PHE A 82 11.80 -10.00 20.87
C PHE A 82 10.80 -11.04 21.33
N ASP A 83 9.53 -10.82 21.03
CA ASP A 83 8.44 -11.77 21.25
C ASP A 83 7.59 -11.87 19.98
N PHE A 84 6.77 -12.91 19.89
CA PHE A 84 5.91 -13.10 18.74
C PHE A 84 4.58 -13.74 19.13
N THR A 85 3.56 -13.46 18.33
CA THR A 85 2.23 -14.10 18.44
C THR A 85 1.80 -14.54 17.05
N THR A 86 1.50 -15.83 16.89
CA THR A 86 0.97 -16.41 15.63
C THR A 86 -0.56 -16.40 15.64
N GLN A 87 -1.17 -16.56 14.46
CA GLN A 87 -2.63 -16.61 14.33
C GLN A 87 -3.36 -15.41 14.98
N THR A 88 -2.77 -14.22 14.85
CA THR A 88 -3.39 -12.99 15.36
C THR A 88 -4.40 -12.46 14.35
N ASP A 89 -5.61 -12.17 14.81
CA ASP A 89 -6.61 -11.48 14.01
C ASP A 89 -6.16 -10.02 13.78
N PRO A 90 -6.04 -9.58 12.52
CA PRO A 90 -5.61 -8.22 12.24
C PRO A 90 -6.63 -7.20 12.77
N SER A 91 -6.13 -6.11 13.36
CA SER A 91 -6.96 -4.96 13.74
C SER A 91 -7.65 -4.37 12.50
N ASP A 92 -8.72 -3.57 12.67
CA ASP A 92 -9.47 -3.02 11.53
C ASP A 92 -8.58 -2.20 10.57
N ALA A 93 -7.52 -1.57 11.08
CA ALA A 93 -6.54 -0.86 10.28
C ALA A 93 -5.63 -1.78 9.44
N LEU A 94 -5.42 -3.02 9.89
CA LEU A 94 -4.57 -4.01 9.24
C LEU A 94 -5.36 -4.92 8.28
N LYS A 95 -6.69 -5.04 8.45
CA LYS A 95 -7.57 -5.80 7.56
C LYS A 95 -7.55 -5.31 6.12
N THR A 96 -7.18 -4.05 5.87
CA THR A 96 -6.98 -3.54 4.52
C THR A 96 -5.81 -4.19 3.79
N THR A 97 -4.84 -4.71 4.54
CA THR A 97 -3.58 -5.26 4.01
C THR A 97 -3.54 -6.79 4.13
N PHE A 98 -4.14 -7.35 5.19
CA PHE A 98 -4.21 -8.78 5.44
C PHE A 98 -5.67 -9.26 5.52
N ASN A 99 -6.04 -10.16 4.60
CA ASN A 99 -7.36 -10.79 4.58
C ASN A 99 -7.41 -12.12 5.36
N CYS A 100 -6.33 -12.47 6.05
CA CYS A 100 -6.14 -13.74 6.74
C CYS A 100 -5.37 -13.52 8.05
N SER A 101 -5.15 -14.61 8.79
CA SER A 101 -4.36 -14.59 10.04
C SER A 101 -2.97 -14.00 9.81
N THR A 102 -2.46 -13.33 10.84
CA THR A 102 -1.14 -12.66 10.81
C THR A 102 -0.24 -13.16 11.94
N THR A 103 1.07 -13.10 11.70
CA THR A 103 2.08 -13.24 12.75
C THR A 103 2.53 -11.84 13.17
N CYS A 104 2.38 -11.55 14.46
CA CYS A 104 2.88 -10.33 15.07
C CYS A 104 4.30 -10.57 15.59
N LEU A 105 5.25 -9.75 15.14
CA LEU A 105 6.63 -9.71 15.59
C LEU A 105 6.82 -8.46 16.45
N ASN A 106 7.04 -8.63 17.74
CA ASN A 106 7.15 -7.55 18.71
C ASN A 106 8.61 -7.28 19.05
N PHE A 107 9.10 -6.09 18.68
CA PHE A 107 10.46 -5.64 18.93
C PHE A 107 10.48 -4.58 20.02
N GLN A 108 11.31 -4.79 21.04
CA GLN A 108 11.73 -3.76 21.97
C GLN A 108 13.19 -3.41 21.70
N LEU A 109 13.49 -2.11 21.63
CA LEU A 109 14.80 -1.59 21.26
C LEU A 109 15.42 -0.77 22.41
N ASP A 110 16.73 -0.85 22.56
CA ASP A 110 17.52 0.03 23.44
C ASP A 110 17.72 1.42 22.79
N LYS A 111 17.64 1.51 21.46
CA LYS A 111 17.77 2.74 20.67
C LYS A 111 16.70 2.81 19.57
N PRO A 112 16.26 4.00 19.16
CA PRO A 112 15.29 4.14 18.07
C PRO A 112 15.80 3.57 16.74
N ILE A 113 14.85 3.25 15.86
CA ILE A 113 15.10 2.68 14.54
C ILE A 113 15.85 3.66 13.63
N ALA A 114 16.78 3.16 12.81
CA ALA A 114 17.49 4.00 11.86
C ALA A 114 16.63 4.25 10.61
N VAL A 115 16.44 5.52 10.25
CA VAL A 115 15.70 5.93 9.04
C VAL A 115 16.69 6.26 7.94
N LEU A 116 16.62 5.51 6.84
CA LEU A 116 17.47 5.66 5.67
C LEU A 116 16.67 6.26 4.51
N VAL A 117 17.17 7.36 3.97
CA VAL A 117 16.60 8.06 2.81
C VAL A 117 17.63 8.18 1.69
N PRO A 118 17.22 8.36 0.43
CA PRO A 118 18.16 8.54 -0.66
C PRO A 118 19.00 9.83 -0.50
N ASN A 119 20.26 9.80 -0.93
CA ASN A 119 21.16 10.94 -0.84
C ASN A 119 20.69 12.18 -1.62
N TYR A 120 19.97 11.97 -2.72
CA TYR A 120 19.44 13.06 -3.54
C TYR A 120 18.29 13.83 -2.87
N VAL A 121 17.70 13.31 -1.79
CA VAL A 121 16.61 13.97 -1.06
C VAL A 121 17.18 15.08 -0.19
N LYS A 122 16.67 16.29 -0.38
CA LYS A 122 17.10 17.46 0.38
C LYS A 122 16.50 17.44 1.77
N GLU A 123 17.22 18.04 2.72
CA GLU A 123 16.72 18.22 4.08
C GLU A 123 16.05 19.60 4.22
N PRO A 124 14.91 19.69 4.94
CA PRO A 124 14.17 18.60 5.57
C PRO A 124 13.45 17.71 4.54
N VAL A 125 13.32 16.41 4.86
CA VAL A 125 12.64 15.44 3.99
C VAL A 125 11.18 15.87 3.80
N THR A 126 10.78 16.08 2.55
CA THR A 126 9.43 16.53 2.18
C THR A 126 8.76 15.58 1.19
N ALA A 127 7.46 15.38 1.36
CA ALA A 127 6.63 14.56 0.49
C ALA A 127 6.12 15.37 -0.72
N ALA A 128 5.95 14.70 -1.86
CA ALA A 128 5.31 15.30 -3.05
C ALA A 128 3.78 15.33 -2.97
N ARG A 129 3.17 14.53 -2.07
CA ARG A 129 1.73 14.32 -1.98
C ARG A 129 1.28 14.33 -0.54
N VAL A 130 0.01 14.71 -0.31
CA VAL A 130 -0.62 14.69 1.02
C VAL A 130 -0.56 13.30 1.65
N ARG A 131 -0.82 12.23 0.87
CA ARG A 131 -0.76 10.85 1.39
C ARG A 131 0.66 10.45 1.82
N SER A 132 1.66 10.70 0.97
CA SER A 132 3.08 10.58 1.33
C SER A 132 3.45 11.44 2.55
N GLY A 133 2.85 12.62 2.69
CA GLY A 133 3.03 13.49 3.87
C GLY A 133 2.56 12.81 5.16
N LYS A 134 1.35 12.23 5.15
CA LYS A 134 0.84 11.43 6.29
C LYS A 134 1.76 10.27 6.64
N ILE A 135 2.34 9.59 5.64
CA ILE A 135 3.32 8.52 5.87
C ILE A 135 4.59 9.09 6.52
N LEU A 136 5.13 10.22 6.03
CA LEU A 136 6.28 10.86 6.70
C LEU A 136 5.98 11.20 8.15
N ASP A 137 4.80 11.74 8.44
CA ASP A 137 4.43 12.10 9.81
C ASP A 137 4.35 10.86 10.71
N SER A 138 3.77 9.76 10.23
CA SER A 138 3.82 8.47 10.91
C SER A 138 5.25 7.96 11.11
N LEU A 139 6.14 8.13 10.13
CA LEU A 139 7.55 7.75 10.26
C LEU A 139 8.33 8.66 11.23
N ARG A 140 7.94 9.93 11.38
CA ARG A 140 8.49 10.84 12.40
C ARG A 140 8.20 10.31 13.79
N GLU A 141 6.96 9.91 14.05
CA GLU A 141 6.55 9.29 15.31
C GLU A 141 7.31 7.97 15.53
N LEU A 142 7.29 7.07 14.53
CA LEU A 142 7.93 5.76 14.63
C LEU A 142 9.46 5.84 14.81
N SER A 143 10.12 6.86 14.27
CA SER A 143 11.57 7.04 14.43
C SER A 143 11.99 7.46 15.84
N GLN A 144 11.04 7.81 16.71
CA GLN A 144 11.29 8.21 18.09
C GLN A 144 10.94 7.10 19.10
N VAL A 145 10.16 6.10 18.70
CA VAL A 145 9.78 5.00 19.59
C VAL A 145 10.83 3.90 19.63
N THR A 146 10.82 3.15 20.73
CA THR A 146 11.65 1.97 20.94
C THR A 146 10.87 0.68 20.98
N ALA A 147 9.53 0.74 20.97
CA ALA A 147 8.65 -0.42 20.92
C ALA A 147 7.88 -0.39 19.60
N LEU A 148 7.99 -1.44 18.80
CA LEU A 148 7.23 -1.58 17.57
C LEU A 148 6.79 -3.02 17.32
N ARG A 149 5.68 -3.16 16.61
CA ARG A 149 5.14 -4.43 16.16
C ARG A 149 5.13 -4.45 14.64
N ILE A 150 5.62 -5.54 14.07
CA ILE A 150 5.60 -5.79 12.63
C ILE A 150 4.70 -6.99 12.39
N TYR A 151 3.66 -6.78 11.59
CA TYR A 151 2.73 -7.83 11.18
C TYR A 151 3.09 -8.34 9.81
N ILE A 152 3.16 -9.66 9.68
CA ILE A 152 3.37 -10.37 8.42
C ILE A 152 2.28 -11.43 8.26
N ARG A 153 2.16 -12.00 7.07
CA ARG A 153 1.25 -13.13 6.84
C ARG A 153 1.65 -14.30 7.74
N ASP A 154 0.65 -14.94 8.33
CA ASP A 154 0.85 -16.13 9.16
C ASP A 154 1.50 -17.26 8.35
N ALA A 155 2.21 -18.15 9.05
CA ALA A 155 2.98 -19.25 8.49
C ALA A 155 4.14 -18.90 7.53
N LEU A 156 4.52 -17.62 7.36
CA LEU A 156 5.75 -17.26 6.62
C LEU A 156 7.02 -17.66 7.37
N LEU A 157 6.98 -17.59 8.70
CA LEU A 157 8.03 -18.09 9.59
C LEU A 157 7.48 -19.29 10.37
N SER A 158 8.25 -20.38 10.42
CA SER A 158 7.89 -21.51 11.26
C SER A 158 8.05 -21.17 12.75
N LEU A 159 7.37 -21.92 13.62
CA LEU A 159 7.50 -21.74 15.06
C LEU A 159 8.96 -21.90 15.52
N ASP A 160 9.68 -22.88 14.98
CA ASP A 160 11.09 -23.13 15.30
C ASP A 160 11.99 -21.95 14.87
N GLN A 161 11.70 -21.32 13.72
CA GLN A 161 12.41 -20.13 13.27
C GLN A 161 12.15 -18.93 14.19
N LEU A 162 10.90 -18.72 14.61
CA LEU A 162 10.53 -17.63 15.53
C LEU A 162 11.17 -17.81 16.91
N VAL A 163 11.20 -19.05 17.43
CA VAL A 163 11.91 -19.39 18.67
C VAL A 163 13.41 -19.18 18.51
N SER A 164 14.02 -19.59 17.39
CA SER A 164 15.44 -19.37 17.12
C SER A 164 15.81 -17.88 17.11
N ILE A 165 15.00 -17.03 16.47
CA ILE A 165 15.20 -15.56 16.49
C ILE A 165 15.18 -15.04 17.93
N ARG A 166 14.15 -15.44 18.71
CA ARG A 166 14.00 -15.04 20.11
C ARG A 166 15.21 -15.44 20.94
N ASP A 167 15.66 -16.68 20.81
CA ASP A 167 16.78 -17.22 21.57
C ASP A 167 18.08 -16.49 21.21
N CYS A 168 18.34 -16.24 19.93
CA CYS A 168 19.53 -15.51 19.49
C CYS A 168 19.56 -14.06 20.00
N ILE A 169 18.40 -13.38 19.98
CA ILE A 169 18.26 -12.01 20.51
C ILE A 169 18.44 -12.02 22.04
N SER A 170 17.83 -12.96 22.76
CA SER A 170 17.96 -13.08 24.21
C SER A 170 19.40 -13.31 24.67
N GLN A 171 20.19 -14.02 23.85
CA GLN A 171 21.61 -14.25 24.10
C GLN A 171 22.50 -13.06 23.73
N ARG A 172 21.96 -12.01 23.08
CA ARG A 172 22.68 -10.83 22.56
C ARG A 172 23.92 -11.19 21.72
N LYS A 173 23.81 -12.23 20.91
CA LYS A 173 24.92 -12.74 20.06
C LYS A 173 24.87 -12.26 18.61
N LEU A 174 23.83 -11.52 18.24
CA LEU A 174 23.57 -11.15 16.85
C LEU A 174 24.34 -9.90 16.45
N GLU A 175 25.12 -10.03 15.39
CA GLU A 175 25.83 -8.94 14.75
C GLU A 175 25.13 -8.48 13.47
N PRO A 176 25.23 -7.21 13.07
CA PRO A 176 24.72 -6.76 11.78
C PRO A 176 25.50 -7.42 10.63
N PHE A 177 24.81 -7.71 9.53
CA PHE A 177 25.53 -8.12 8.32
C PHE A 177 26.47 -7.01 7.84
N SER A 178 27.66 -7.44 7.40
CA SER A 178 28.68 -6.58 6.81
C SER A 178 28.98 -7.07 5.40
N GLY A 179 29.01 -6.17 4.42
CA GLY A 179 29.29 -6.52 3.03
C GLY A 179 28.71 -5.50 2.04
N PRO A 180 29.03 -5.64 0.75
CA PRO A 180 28.58 -4.73 -0.29
C PRO A 180 27.04 -4.63 -0.38
N ASP A 181 26.31 -5.72 -0.12
CA ASP A 181 24.85 -5.74 -0.23
C ASP A 181 24.15 -5.00 0.91
N TYR A 182 24.87 -4.69 1.99
CA TYR A 182 24.36 -3.99 3.17
C TYR A 182 24.93 -2.57 3.31
N ASP A 183 25.87 -2.21 2.44
CA ASP A 183 26.47 -0.89 2.35
C ASP A 183 25.42 0.13 1.89
N ILE A 184 25.10 1.07 2.77
CA ILE A 184 24.13 2.13 2.49
C ILE A 184 24.53 2.97 1.27
N SER A 185 25.83 3.06 0.94
CA SER A 185 26.33 3.80 -0.23
C SER A 185 25.88 3.20 -1.56
N ARG A 186 25.51 1.92 -1.58
CA ARG A 186 25.05 1.20 -2.79
C ARG A 186 23.53 1.12 -2.93
N MET A 187 22.79 1.55 -1.90
CA MET A 187 21.32 1.59 -1.94
C MET A 187 20.81 2.53 -3.04
N TYR A 188 19.53 2.40 -3.39
CA TYR A 188 18.86 3.23 -4.41
C TYR A 188 19.56 3.22 -5.78
N SER A 189 19.82 2.02 -6.31
CA SER A 189 20.50 1.82 -7.60
C SER A 189 21.88 2.46 -7.69
N GLY A 190 22.63 2.47 -6.57
CA GLY A 190 23.95 3.08 -6.46
C GLY A 190 23.95 4.58 -6.16
N GLY A 191 22.78 5.21 -5.98
CA GLY A 191 22.69 6.62 -5.55
C GLY A 191 23.06 6.84 -4.08
N GLY A 192 23.05 5.77 -3.29
CA GLY A 192 23.39 5.76 -1.88
C GLY A 192 22.26 6.31 -0.99
N ALA A 193 22.28 5.86 0.25
CA ALA A 193 21.39 6.31 1.30
C ALA A 193 22.17 7.08 2.37
N LYS A 194 21.45 7.98 3.05
CA LYS A 194 21.91 8.65 4.26
C LYS A 194 20.95 8.35 5.40
N ALA A 195 21.51 8.19 6.60
CA ALA A 195 20.72 8.18 7.82
C ALA A 195 20.26 9.60 8.14
N THR A 196 18.98 9.77 8.45
CA THR A 196 18.42 11.08 8.78
C THR A 196 17.48 10.99 9.97
N VAL A 197 17.34 12.12 10.68
CA VAL A 197 16.33 12.27 11.74
C VAL A 197 15.18 13.07 11.14
N LEU A 198 13.98 12.50 11.15
CA LEU A 198 12.81 13.16 10.60
C LEU A 198 12.30 14.22 11.61
N ALA A 199 12.90 15.42 11.60
CA ALA A 199 12.51 16.52 12.49
C ALA A 199 11.16 17.16 12.11
N PRO A 200 10.27 17.51 13.08
CA PRO A 200 8.99 18.13 12.79
C PRO A 200 9.13 19.36 11.86
N PRO A 201 8.19 19.60 10.93
CA PRO A 201 8.23 20.80 10.11
C PRO A 201 8.19 22.03 11.02
N VAL A 202 9.19 22.91 10.88
CA VAL A 202 9.19 24.22 11.55
C VAL A 202 7.98 25.00 11.00
N PRO A 203 7.13 25.61 11.85
CA PRO A 203 6.00 26.38 11.38
C PRO A 203 6.48 27.48 10.43
N PRO A 204 5.71 27.80 9.37
CA PRO A 204 6.12 28.78 8.38
C PRO A 204 6.35 30.13 9.06
N SER A 205 7.52 30.73 8.82
CA SER A 205 7.75 32.14 9.15
C SER A 205 6.84 32.99 8.28
N TYR A 206 6.02 33.84 8.90
CA TYR A 206 4.99 34.69 8.30
C TYR A 206 5.53 35.63 7.20
N GLU A 207 6.83 35.89 7.15
CA GLU A 207 7.45 36.86 6.24
C GLU A 207 7.52 36.41 4.77
N LYS A 208 7.37 35.10 4.49
CA LYS A 208 7.59 34.56 3.12
C LYS A 208 6.32 34.44 2.26
N ALA A 209 5.15 34.72 2.82
CA ALA A 209 3.87 34.65 2.11
C ALA A 209 3.56 35.91 1.27
N ALA A 210 4.24 37.04 1.52
CA ALA A 210 3.92 38.32 0.90
C ALA A 210 4.61 38.58 -0.47
N SER A 211 5.45 37.66 -0.99
CA SER A 211 6.33 37.96 -2.13
C SER A 211 6.21 37.05 -3.36
N LEU A 212 5.18 36.20 -3.44
CA LEU A 212 4.96 35.38 -4.64
C LEU A 212 3.71 35.82 -5.40
N ALA A 213 3.93 36.46 -6.55
CA ALA A 213 2.90 36.70 -7.55
C ALA A 213 2.33 35.36 -8.08
N PRO A 214 1.03 35.30 -8.44
CA PRO A 214 0.40 34.06 -8.85
C PRO A 214 0.98 33.53 -10.18
N PRO A 215 1.24 32.20 -10.31
CA PRO A 215 1.76 31.63 -11.54
C PRO A 215 0.66 31.53 -12.62
N VAL A 216 1.02 31.88 -13.84
CA VAL A 216 0.17 31.78 -15.05
C VAL A 216 -0.12 30.29 -15.36
N PRO A 217 -1.37 29.91 -15.68
CA PRO A 217 -1.71 28.52 -16.00
C PRO A 217 -1.13 28.08 -17.36
N PRO A 218 -0.62 26.83 -17.50
CA PRO A 218 -0.10 26.32 -18.76
C PRO A 218 -1.23 25.89 -19.73
N PRO A 219 -0.99 25.92 -21.06
CA PRO A 219 -1.99 25.54 -22.06
C PRO A 219 -2.25 24.03 -22.08
N TYR A 220 -3.51 23.66 -22.27
CA TYR A 220 -3.99 22.29 -22.42
C TYR A 220 -3.46 21.66 -23.72
N GLU A 221 -2.59 20.64 -23.62
CA GLU A 221 -2.31 19.75 -24.76
C GLU A 221 -3.23 18.53 -24.75
N ARG A 222 -3.88 18.31 -25.90
CA ARG A 222 -4.81 17.22 -26.17
C ARG A 222 -4.11 15.86 -26.17
N LYS A 223 -4.85 14.87 -25.66
CA LYS A 223 -4.49 13.44 -25.52
C LYS A 223 -3.93 12.83 -26.81
N ARG A 224 -2.87 12.04 -26.68
CA ARG A 224 -2.28 11.18 -27.74
C ARG A 224 -3.25 10.07 -28.16
N SER A 225 -3.18 9.72 -29.45
CA SER A 225 -3.90 8.62 -30.09
C SER A 225 -3.46 7.25 -29.55
N ARG A 226 -4.41 6.33 -29.36
CA ARG A 226 -4.13 4.90 -29.10
C ARG A 226 -3.57 4.26 -30.37
N GLN A 227 -2.56 3.43 -30.19
CA GLN A 227 -1.93 2.61 -31.23
C GLN A 227 -2.54 1.20 -31.12
N ASP A 228 -3.27 0.79 -32.15
CA ASP A 228 -3.79 -0.58 -32.27
C ASP A 228 -2.62 -1.56 -32.45
N SER A 229 -2.68 -2.69 -31.75
CA SER A 229 -1.73 -3.80 -31.88
C SER A 229 -2.41 -4.96 -32.59
N ASP A 230 -1.73 -5.51 -33.59
CA ASP A 230 -2.16 -6.66 -34.41
C ASP A 230 -2.43 -7.95 -33.61
N PRO A 231 -3.26 -8.87 -34.14
CA PRO A 231 -3.59 -10.14 -33.50
C PRO A 231 -2.49 -11.22 -33.66
N PRO A 232 -2.44 -12.24 -32.76
CA PRO A 232 -1.42 -13.29 -32.79
C PRO A 232 -1.66 -14.36 -33.87
N PRO A 233 -0.61 -15.05 -34.36
CA PRO A 233 -0.74 -16.04 -35.44
C PRO A 233 -1.29 -17.39 -34.97
N ASN A 234 -2.25 -17.90 -35.75
CA ASN A 234 -2.87 -19.23 -35.65
C ASN A 234 -1.88 -20.38 -35.92
N ASN A 235 -1.59 -21.20 -34.91
CA ASN A 235 -0.79 -22.44 -35.02
C ASN A 235 -1.57 -23.71 -34.62
N LEU A 236 -2.88 -23.76 -34.88
CA LEU A 236 -3.73 -24.93 -34.59
C LEU A 236 -3.84 -25.93 -35.76
N SER A 237 -3.58 -25.51 -36.99
CA SER A 237 -3.68 -26.38 -38.19
C SER A 237 -2.54 -27.41 -38.30
N VAL A 238 -1.37 -27.12 -37.71
CA VAL A 238 -0.20 -28.01 -37.73
C VAL A 238 -0.35 -29.17 -36.73
N ILE A 239 -1.09 -28.95 -35.64
CA ILE A 239 -1.28 -29.94 -34.57
C ILE A 239 -2.27 -31.03 -35.01
N TRP A 240 -3.37 -30.66 -35.70
CA TRP A 240 -4.36 -31.61 -36.20
C TRP A 240 -3.86 -32.52 -37.33
N ASN A 241 -2.89 -32.06 -38.13
CA ASN A 241 -2.31 -32.87 -39.21
C ASN A 241 -1.31 -33.94 -38.71
N LYS A 242 -0.74 -33.77 -37.51
CA LYS A 242 0.16 -34.78 -36.91
C LYS A 242 -0.59 -35.95 -36.26
N LEU A 243 -1.81 -35.71 -35.72
CA LEU A 243 -2.62 -36.77 -35.10
C LEU A 243 -3.13 -37.78 -36.15
N ARG A 244 -3.58 -37.30 -37.31
CA ARG A 244 -4.12 -38.13 -38.40
C ARG A 244 -3.06 -39.05 -39.02
N LYS A 245 -1.78 -38.68 -38.94
CA LYS A 245 -0.65 -39.47 -39.46
C LYS A 245 -0.24 -40.62 -38.52
N LEU A 246 -0.59 -40.55 -37.23
CA LEU A 246 -0.32 -41.60 -36.25
C LEU A 246 -1.41 -42.68 -36.23
N GLU A 247 -2.67 -42.31 -36.48
CA GLU A 247 -3.77 -43.28 -36.62
C GLU A 247 -3.61 -44.19 -37.85
N SER A 248 -3.11 -43.66 -38.97
CA SER A 248 -2.87 -44.45 -40.19
C SER A 248 -1.69 -45.43 -40.07
N MET A 249 -0.89 -45.35 -39.00
CA MET A 249 0.21 -46.31 -38.74
C MET A 249 -0.20 -47.49 -37.86
N MET A 250 -1.37 -47.45 -37.19
CA MET A 250 -1.86 -48.55 -36.34
C MET A 250 -2.91 -49.46 -37.01
N ALA A 251 -3.47 -49.07 -38.15
CA ALA A 251 -4.53 -49.84 -38.84
C ALA A 251 -4.00 -50.94 -39.79
N GLY A 252 -2.72 -51.31 -39.71
CA GLY A 252 -2.07 -52.24 -40.63
C GLY A 252 -1.44 -53.44 -39.94
N ALA A 253 -2.20 -54.20 -39.14
CA ALA A 253 -1.76 -55.52 -38.66
C ALA A 253 -2.95 -56.37 -38.18
N GLN A 254 -3.74 -56.92 -39.11
CA GLN A 254 -4.46 -58.17 -38.84
C GLN A 254 -4.99 -58.78 -40.15
N GLU A 255 -4.34 -59.85 -40.60
CA GLU A 255 -4.96 -60.85 -41.49
C GLU A 255 -5.02 -62.20 -40.76
N PRO A 256 -6.10 -63.00 -40.94
CA PRO A 256 -6.24 -64.33 -40.38
C PRO A 256 -5.94 -65.41 -41.42
N THR A 257 -5.22 -66.47 -41.02
CA THR A 257 -5.20 -67.73 -41.78
C THR A 257 -5.79 -68.87 -40.97
N ALA A 258 -6.72 -69.56 -41.62
CA ALA A 258 -7.52 -70.64 -41.08
C ALA A 258 -6.79 -71.99 -41.15
N GLY A 259 -7.11 -72.87 -40.19
CA GLY A 259 -7.05 -74.31 -40.38
C GLY A 259 -6.29 -75.06 -39.29
N THR A 260 -7.02 -75.65 -38.34
CA THR A 260 -7.05 -77.10 -38.14
C THR A 260 -8.06 -77.45 -37.04
N ALA A 261 -9.10 -78.15 -37.45
CA ALA A 261 -10.04 -78.80 -36.55
C ALA A 261 -9.39 -80.07 -35.98
N LYS A 262 -9.47 -80.25 -34.67
CA LYS A 262 -10.01 -81.43 -33.95
C LYS A 262 -9.37 -81.55 -32.56
N LEU A 263 -10.20 -82.02 -31.64
CA LEU A 263 -9.98 -82.26 -30.21
C LEU A 263 -10.17 -81.00 -29.35
N GLN A 264 -11.38 -80.81 -28.82
CA GLN A 264 -11.61 -80.36 -27.44
C GLN A 264 -13.11 -80.13 -27.18
N PRO A 265 -13.88 -81.16 -26.78
CA PRO A 265 -15.07 -80.94 -25.98
C PRO A 265 -14.75 -80.85 -24.48
N GLU A 266 -13.51 -81.16 -24.05
CA GLU A 266 -13.16 -81.31 -22.63
C GLU A 266 -12.52 -80.05 -22.00
N LEU A 267 -12.15 -79.04 -22.79
CA LEU A 267 -11.57 -77.78 -22.29
C LEU A 267 -12.54 -76.58 -22.32
N GLN A 268 -13.72 -76.74 -22.91
CA GLN A 268 -14.74 -75.68 -22.94
C GLN A 268 -15.37 -75.48 -21.54
N ASP A 269 -15.65 -76.57 -20.81
CA ASP A 269 -16.37 -76.48 -19.52
C ASP A 269 -15.48 -76.00 -18.34
N GLN A 270 -14.14 -76.10 -18.48
CA GLN A 270 -13.19 -75.54 -17.50
C GLN A 270 -12.77 -74.11 -17.83
N VAL A 271 -12.69 -73.72 -19.11
CA VAL A 271 -12.41 -72.34 -19.52
C VAL A 271 -13.63 -71.43 -19.29
N GLU A 272 -14.85 -71.94 -19.44
CA GLU A 272 -16.08 -71.15 -19.24
C GLU A 272 -16.39 -70.91 -17.75
N LYS A 273 -16.03 -71.84 -16.85
CA LYS A 273 -16.10 -71.64 -15.39
C LYS A 273 -14.94 -70.85 -14.79
N ALA A 274 -13.72 -70.97 -15.34
CA ALA A 274 -12.58 -70.20 -14.87
C ALA A 274 -12.57 -68.76 -15.42
N SER A 275 -13.08 -68.52 -16.63
CA SER A 275 -13.15 -67.18 -17.23
C SER A 275 -14.37 -66.36 -16.77
N SER A 276 -15.48 -67.03 -16.41
CA SER A 276 -16.69 -66.31 -15.94
C SER A 276 -16.59 -65.77 -14.52
N MET A 277 -15.86 -66.44 -13.61
CA MET A 277 -15.74 -66.02 -12.20
C MET A 277 -14.80 -64.81 -12.03
N ASP A 278 -13.65 -64.80 -12.74
CA ASP A 278 -12.73 -63.65 -12.73
C ASP A 278 -13.29 -62.43 -13.49
N GLN A 279 -14.08 -62.64 -14.55
CA GLN A 279 -14.76 -61.55 -15.26
C GLN A 279 -15.94 -60.97 -14.45
N THR A 280 -16.68 -61.78 -13.69
CA THR A 280 -17.78 -61.27 -12.86
C THR A 280 -17.28 -60.46 -11.68
N ASP A 281 -16.19 -60.89 -11.03
CA ASP A 281 -15.56 -60.11 -9.94
C ASP A 281 -14.95 -58.80 -10.44
N LEU A 282 -14.32 -58.81 -11.62
CA LEU A 282 -13.82 -57.59 -12.25
C LEU A 282 -14.95 -56.66 -12.68
N ALA A 283 -16.04 -57.19 -13.24
CA ALA A 283 -17.22 -56.41 -13.61
C ALA A 283 -17.93 -55.81 -12.38
N GLN A 284 -17.98 -56.54 -11.26
CA GLN A 284 -18.50 -56.02 -10.00
C GLN A 284 -17.62 -54.91 -9.43
N LYS A 285 -16.29 -55.06 -9.45
CA LYS A 285 -15.35 -54.01 -9.03
C LYS A 285 -15.48 -52.75 -9.89
N LEU A 286 -15.54 -52.90 -11.21
CA LEU A 286 -15.74 -51.79 -12.13
C LEU A 286 -17.11 -51.13 -11.97
N SER A 287 -18.17 -51.88 -11.63
CA SER A 287 -19.49 -51.29 -11.38
C SER A 287 -19.52 -50.51 -10.07
N ALA A 288 -18.86 -51.01 -9.02
CA ALA A 288 -18.70 -50.32 -7.74
C ALA A 288 -17.86 -49.03 -7.89
N GLU A 289 -16.76 -49.09 -8.64
CA GLU A 289 -15.93 -47.92 -8.93
C GLU A 289 -16.70 -46.88 -9.77
N ASN A 290 -17.45 -47.32 -10.79
CA ASN A 290 -18.33 -46.42 -11.56
C ASN A 290 -19.42 -45.78 -10.70
N ALA A 291 -20.00 -46.51 -9.73
CA ALA A 291 -20.96 -45.95 -8.79
C ALA A 291 -20.30 -44.89 -7.89
N GLN A 292 -19.10 -45.17 -7.38
CA GLN A 292 -18.34 -44.21 -6.57
C GLN A 292 -17.94 -42.95 -7.34
N LEU A 293 -17.51 -43.10 -8.60
CA LEU A 293 -17.19 -41.98 -9.48
C LEU A 293 -18.42 -41.11 -9.76
N ARG A 294 -19.59 -41.74 -10.01
CA ARG A 294 -20.85 -41.01 -10.19
C ARG A 294 -21.23 -40.20 -8.95
N ASP A 295 -21.07 -40.77 -7.75
CA ASP A 295 -21.33 -40.05 -6.49
C ASP A 295 -20.36 -38.89 -6.26
N GLN A 296 -19.10 -39.03 -6.68
CA GLN A 296 -18.12 -37.97 -6.58
C GLN A 296 -18.41 -36.84 -7.56
N VAL A 297 -18.80 -37.16 -8.80
CA VAL A 297 -19.25 -36.18 -9.81
C VAL A 297 -20.45 -35.40 -9.29
N MET A 298 -21.47 -36.08 -8.77
CA MET A 298 -22.66 -35.40 -8.20
C MET A 298 -22.30 -34.47 -7.03
N ARG A 299 -21.35 -34.87 -6.17
CA ARG A 299 -20.86 -34.02 -5.08
C ARG A 299 -20.10 -32.79 -5.59
N LEU A 300 -19.35 -32.92 -6.67
CA LEU A 300 -18.65 -31.79 -7.29
C LEU A 300 -19.62 -30.84 -7.99
N GLU A 301 -20.62 -31.37 -8.71
CA GLU A 301 -21.68 -30.58 -9.34
C GLU A 301 -22.44 -29.74 -8.32
N ASN A 302 -22.83 -30.33 -7.18
CA ASN A 302 -23.50 -29.59 -6.10
C ASN A 302 -22.61 -28.49 -5.50
N LYS A 303 -21.30 -28.71 -5.39
CA LYS A 303 -20.36 -27.68 -4.93
C LYS A 303 -20.20 -26.56 -5.95
N MET A 304 -20.23 -26.88 -7.24
CA MET A 304 -20.14 -25.91 -8.33
C MET A 304 -21.38 -24.99 -8.33
N LEU A 305 -22.59 -25.56 -8.23
CA LEU A 305 -23.83 -24.80 -8.11
C LEU A 305 -23.81 -23.87 -6.88
N ALA A 306 -23.40 -24.38 -5.71
CA ALA A 306 -23.31 -23.57 -4.50
C ALA A 306 -22.24 -22.47 -4.57
N LEU A 307 -21.20 -22.65 -5.39
CA LEU A 307 -20.20 -21.61 -5.66
C LEU A 307 -20.76 -20.56 -6.62
N GLU A 308 -21.47 -20.96 -7.67
CA GLU A 308 -22.13 -20.05 -8.61
C GLU A 308 -23.12 -19.13 -7.90
N GLU A 309 -23.97 -19.66 -7.01
CA GLU A 309 -24.87 -18.85 -6.19
C GLU A 309 -24.13 -17.83 -5.30
N LYS A 310 -22.98 -18.22 -4.75
CA LYS A 310 -22.12 -17.32 -3.97
C LYS A 310 -21.51 -16.22 -4.83
N TYR A 311 -21.08 -16.55 -6.06
CA TYR A 311 -20.54 -15.57 -7.01
C TYR A 311 -21.61 -14.54 -7.40
N GLU A 312 -22.82 -14.97 -7.73
CA GLU A 312 -23.94 -14.05 -8.02
C GLU A 312 -24.27 -13.14 -6.83
N SER A 313 -24.25 -13.69 -5.61
CA SER A 313 -24.47 -12.90 -4.39
C SER A 313 -23.37 -11.85 -4.18
N LEU A 314 -22.13 -12.21 -4.48
CA LEU A 314 -20.98 -11.32 -4.33
C LEU A 314 -20.98 -10.21 -5.40
N GLU A 315 -21.35 -10.55 -6.63
CA GLU A 315 -21.50 -9.61 -7.74
C GLU A 315 -22.56 -8.55 -7.43
N LYS A 316 -23.75 -8.96 -6.93
CA LYS A 316 -24.79 -8.03 -6.48
C LYS A 316 -24.33 -7.10 -5.36
N LYS A 317 -23.50 -7.60 -4.43
CA LYS A 317 -22.91 -6.77 -3.36
C LYS A 317 -21.90 -5.77 -3.94
N HIS A 318 -21.12 -6.19 -4.93
CA HIS A 318 -20.15 -5.33 -5.60
C HIS A 318 -20.84 -4.17 -6.32
N GLU A 319 -21.88 -4.45 -7.12
CA GLU A 319 -22.67 -3.41 -7.79
C GLU A 319 -23.30 -2.41 -6.81
N ASN A 320 -23.78 -2.89 -5.65
CA ASN A 320 -24.35 -2.01 -4.63
C ASN A 320 -23.29 -1.12 -3.98
N LEU A 321 -22.08 -1.65 -3.73
CA LEU A 321 -20.96 -0.86 -3.20
C LEU A 321 -20.47 0.16 -4.22
N GLU A 322 -20.40 -0.20 -5.49
CA GLU A 322 -20.02 0.71 -6.58
C GLU A 322 -21.00 1.89 -6.68
N LYS A 323 -22.32 1.64 -6.69
CA LYS A 323 -23.34 2.70 -6.68
C LYS A 323 -23.24 3.62 -5.45
N LYS A 324 -22.93 3.06 -4.28
CA LYS A 324 -22.71 3.86 -3.07
C LYS A 324 -21.46 4.73 -3.17
N HIS A 325 -20.38 4.20 -3.75
CA HIS A 325 -19.16 4.95 -3.99
C HIS A 325 -19.40 6.12 -4.94
N GLU A 326 -20.08 5.88 -6.07
CA GLU A 326 -20.46 6.94 -7.02
C GLU A 326 -21.35 8.03 -6.40
N SER A 327 -22.25 7.66 -5.48
CA SER A 327 -23.06 8.64 -4.75
C SER A 327 -22.21 9.48 -3.80
N LEU A 328 -21.33 8.85 -3.01
CA LEU A 328 -20.45 9.56 -2.09
C LEU A 328 -19.47 10.48 -2.82
N GLU A 329 -18.99 10.07 -3.99
CA GLU A 329 -18.12 10.89 -4.83
C GLU A 329 -18.84 12.14 -5.36
N ARG A 330 -20.12 12.01 -5.75
CA ARG A 330 -20.96 13.17 -6.09
C ARG A 330 -21.18 14.11 -4.90
N ASP A 331 -21.46 13.56 -3.72
CA ASP A 331 -21.67 14.37 -2.52
C ASP A 331 -20.38 15.11 -2.09
N MET A 332 -19.22 14.47 -2.20
CA MET A 332 -17.92 15.12 -1.94
C MET A 332 -17.65 16.27 -2.91
N LEU A 333 -17.92 16.10 -4.20
CA LEU A 333 -17.77 17.17 -5.19
C LEU A 333 -18.71 18.34 -4.90
N GLY A 334 -19.97 18.05 -4.53
CA GLY A 334 -20.94 19.08 -4.14
C GLY A 334 -20.51 19.86 -2.90
N LEU A 335 -20.02 19.16 -1.86
CA LEU A 335 -19.50 19.81 -0.66
C LEU A 335 -18.27 20.68 -0.96
N GLN A 336 -17.37 20.20 -1.81
CA GLN A 336 -16.19 20.96 -2.22
C GLN A 336 -16.57 22.24 -2.97
N GLU A 337 -17.57 22.20 -3.84
CA GLU A 337 -18.09 23.38 -4.54
C GLU A 337 -18.72 24.37 -3.55
N THR A 338 -19.52 23.89 -2.59
CA THR A 338 -20.09 24.77 -1.56
C THR A 338 -19.04 25.41 -0.67
N GLN A 339 -17.96 24.70 -0.36
CA GLN A 339 -16.85 25.24 0.42
C GLN A 339 -16.13 26.34 -0.36
N ASN A 340 -15.79 26.10 -1.62
CA ASN A 340 -15.13 27.11 -2.45
C ASN A 340 -15.98 28.39 -2.57
N ASN A 341 -17.30 28.25 -2.79
CA ASN A 341 -18.21 29.40 -2.84
C ASN A 341 -18.27 30.17 -1.51
N ALA A 342 -18.22 29.45 -0.38
CA ALA A 342 -18.17 30.08 0.94
C ALA A 342 -16.85 30.84 1.17
N ASP A 343 -15.73 30.25 0.78
CA ASP A 343 -14.41 30.85 0.89
C ASP A 343 -14.30 32.11 0.01
N GLU A 344 -14.80 32.07 -1.23
CA GLU A 344 -14.86 33.24 -2.13
C GLU A 344 -15.73 34.36 -1.54
N GLN A 345 -16.87 34.01 -0.93
CA GLN A 345 -17.74 34.98 -0.27
C GLN A 345 -17.06 35.59 0.96
N GLU A 346 -16.35 34.80 1.76
CA GLU A 346 -15.57 35.28 2.90
C GLU A 346 -14.46 36.23 2.44
N GLU A 347 -13.69 35.86 1.42
CA GLU A 347 -12.64 36.71 0.84
C GLU A 347 -13.20 38.05 0.34
N ALA A 348 -14.34 38.04 -0.36
CA ALA A 348 -15.01 39.27 -0.79
C ALA A 348 -15.40 40.17 0.40
N THR A 349 -15.87 39.58 1.51
CA THR A 349 -16.22 40.37 2.71
C THR A 349 -14.98 40.93 3.41
N ILE A 350 -13.87 40.19 3.44
CA ILE A 350 -12.61 40.63 4.02
C ILE A 350 -12.06 41.82 3.23
N ILE A 351 -12.08 41.75 1.89
CA ILE A 351 -11.64 42.86 1.02
C ILE A 351 -12.47 44.12 1.32
N ALA A 352 -13.80 44.01 1.40
CA ALA A 352 -14.67 45.14 1.73
C ALA A 352 -14.34 45.75 3.10
N MET A 353 -14.12 44.91 4.13
CA MET A 353 -13.71 45.39 5.46
C MET A 353 -12.35 46.08 5.44
N GLN A 354 -11.39 45.60 4.65
CA GLN A 354 -10.07 46.23 4.52
C GLN A 354 -10.17 47.62 3.89
N ASP A 355 -11.01 47.77 2.86
CA ASP A 355 -11.27 49.06 2.23
C ASP A 355 -11.91 50.05 3.22
N ASP A 356 -12.89 49.60 4.01
CA ASP A 356 -13.52 50.41 5.06
C ASP A 356 -12.52 50.84 6.15
N ILE A 357 -11.68 49.91 6.62
CA ILE A 357 -10.62 50.20 7.60
C ILE A 357 -9.65 51.24 7.05
N LYS A 358 -9.27 51.12 5.78
CA LYS A 358 -8.38 52.08 5.12
C LYS A 358 -9.03 53.47 5.05
N ALA A 359 -10.29 53.54 4.63
CA ALA A 359 -11.03 54.81 4.57
C ALA A 359 -11.17 55.46 5.96
N LEU A 360 -11.39 54.67 7.01
CA LEU A 360 -11.40 55.14 8.40
C LEU A 360 -10.02 55.61 8.86
N GLY A 361 -8.96 54.92 8.45
CA GLY A 361 -7.57 55.32 8.70
C GLY A 361 -7.27 56.70 8.11
N ASP A 362 -7.56 56.90 6.82
CA ASP A 362 -7.36 58.18 6.13
C ASP A 362 -8.11 59.33 6.81
N ARG A 363 -9.33 59.07 7.29
CA ARG A 363 -10.14 60.05 8.02
C ARG A 363 -9.57 60.38 9.41
N THR A 364 -9.04 59.38 10.10
CA THR A 364 -8.42 59.55 11.43
C THR A 364 -7.15 60.38 11.30
N ASP A 365 -6.30 60.03 10.34
CA ASP A 365 -5.11 60.79 9.98
C ASP A 365 -5.40 62.26 9.66
N TYR A 366 -6.50 62.53 8.93
CA TYR A 366 -6.92 63.90 8.63
C TYR A 366 -7.27 64.68 9.90
N ILE A 367 -7.97 64.06 10.84
CA ILE A 367 -8.34 64.69 12.13
C ILE A 367 -7.08 64.92 12.97
N GLU A 368 -6.18 63.95 13.04
CA GLU A 368 -4.94 64.05 13.81
C GLU A 368 -4.03 65.16 13.27
N ARG A 369 -3.82 65.21 11.94
CA ARG A 369 -3.09 66.31 11.30
C ARG A 369 -3.76 67.66 11.51
N GLY A 370 -5.08 67.74 11.40
CA GLY A 370 -5.83 68.99 11.62
C GLY A 370 -5.79 69.50 13.06
N LYS A 371 -5.49 68.63 14.04
CA LYS A 371 -5.32 69.02 15.45
C LYS A 371 -3.97 69.73 15.68
N ASP A 372 -2.94 69.33 14.96
CA ASP A 372 -1.57 69.86 15.10
C ASP A 372 -1.24 70.93 14.04
N ASP A 373 -2.15 71.19 13.10
CA ASP A 373 -2.02 72.24 12.08
C ASP A 373 -2.39 73.62 12.66
N GLU A 374 -1.36 74.34 13.12
CA GLU A 374 -1.49 75.72 13.61
C GLU A 374 -2.12 76.68 12.59
N ASP A 375 -1.90 76.47 11.30
CA ASP A 375 -2.44 77.35 10.26
C ASP A 375 -3.92 77.07 10.01
N PHE A 376 -4.34 75.81 10.10
CA PHE A 376 -5.75 75.43 10.14
C PHE A 376 -6.46 75.99 11.37
N ALA A 377 -5.84 75.89 12.56
CA ALA A 377 -6.36 76.48 13.79
C ALA A 377 -6.46 78.01 13.71
N LYS A 378 -5.46 78.69 13.15
CA LYS A 378 -5.48 80.15 12.90
C LYS A 378 -6.57 80.54 11.92
N LYS A 379 -6.79 79.76 10.86
CA LYS A 379 -7.86 80.00 9.88
C LYS A 379 -9.24 79.86 10.49
N ILE A 380 -9.49 78.78 11.24
CA ILE A 380 -10.75 78.60 11.99
C ILE A 380 -10.97 79.77 12.96
N LYS A 381 -9.93 80.15 13.70
CA LYS A 381 -10.00 81.28 14.63
C LYS A 381 -10.34 82.58 13.89
N TYR A 382 -9.67 82.86 12.78
CA TYR A 382 -9.92 84.03 11.93
C TYR A 382 -11.36 84.07 11.43
N ASP A 383 -11.86 82.97 10.88
CA ASP A 383 -13.22 82.87 10.33
C ASP A 383 -14.28 83.05 11.42
N ILE A 384 -14.09 82.46 12.62
CA ILE A 384 -14.98 82.65 13.77
C ILE A 384 -14.97 84.11 14.24
N PHE A 385 -13.80 84.74 14.36
CA PHE A 385 -13.72 86.14 14.77
C PHE A 385 -14.35 87.07 13.74
N HIS A 386 -14.18 86.79 12.45
CA HIS A 386 -14.79 87.57 11.38
C HIS A 386 -16.32 87.43 11.40
N GLU A 387 -16.85 86.22 11.58
CA GLU A 387 -18.29 85.95 11.69
C GLU A 387 -18.90 86.60 12.95
N LEU A 388 -18.21 86.52 14.09
CA LEU A 388 -18.64 87.20 15.33
C LEU A 388 -18.62 88.72 15.18
N ALA A 389 -17.58 89.27 14.56
CA ALA A 389 -17.50 90.70 14.28
C ALA A 389 -18.63 91.14 13.34
N ALA A 390 -18.95 90.35 12.31
CA ALA A 390 -20.06 90.62 11.41
C ALA A 390 -21.42 90.59 12.14
N ARG A 391 -21.63 89.65 13.07
CA ARG A 391 -22.86 89.56 13.86
C ARG A 391 -22.99 90.68 14.89
N VAL A 392 -21.89 91.15 15.47
CA VAL A 392 -21.87 92.30 16.39
C VAL A 392 -22.03 93.62 15.65
N ALA A 393 -21.58 93.72 14.39
CA ALA A 393 -21.75 94.92 13.57
C ALA A 393 -23.14 95.02 12.90
N CYS A 394 -23.87 93.90 12.78
CA CYS A 394 -25.20 93.83 12.19
C CYS A 394 -26.35 93.67 13.20
N GLY A 395 -26.04 93.65 14.51
CA GLY A 395 -27.02 93.79 15.60
C GLY A 395 -26.92 95.17 16.20
#